data_AF-G0NEH5-F1
#
_entry.id   AF-G0NEH5-F1
#
_cell.length_a   1.000
_cell.length_b   1.000
_cell.length_c   1.000
_cell.angle_alpha   90.00
_cell.angle_beta   90.00
_cell.angle_gamma   90.00
#
_symmetry.space_group_name_H-M   'P 1'
#
loop_
_entity.id
_entity.type
_entity.pdbx_description
1 polymer ?
#
loop_
_entity_poly.entity_id
_entity_poly.type
_entity_poly.pdbx_seq_one_letter_code
_entity_poly.pdbx_strand_id
1 'polypeptide(L)'
;MQLHLFLMIFLAIPLSLTAVSINFGLLFAIFISKKLKKCGNLELFYLRFFIDMMVGIGCSIQSILYAIQFSHIRSFLDSHPNFIFYAFWPTANFANVRTFLVMIIALDRFFAVFVPISYFNLRKKIPNVVIFLVPSSYAFVDNFVLWIVCKHEVNLPPNCSTIECLGLKCFAQYAMIYEIVAHLLIAISSLLLAIRLFVWNRKERSKNLERANYLALIDTLVILMFDVVPAIVITSIPNMMNDFSSLLTISKMAGFVFEGCLVIQALKRKNEITDGQKSSVLTSK
;
A
#
# COMPACT_ATOMS: atom_id res chain seq x y z
N MET A 1 -6.10 21.34 -18.68
CA MET A 1 -7.32 21.41 -17.86
C MET A 1 -8.28 20.25 -18.14
N GLN A 2 -8.77 20.05 -19.37
CA GLN A 2 -9.72 18.96 -19.70
C GLN A 2 -9.14 17.54 -19.51
N LEU A 3 -7.85 17.32 -19.84
CA LEU A 3 -7.21 16.01 -19.66
C LEU A 3 -7.14 15.58 -18.19
N HIS A 4 -6.83 16.49 -17.26
CA HIS A 4 -6.78 16.17 -15.83
C HIS A 4 -8.13 15.81 -15.24
N LEU A 5 -9.15 16.60 -15.59
CA LEU A 5 -10.51 16.32 -15.17
C LEU A 5 -10.96 14.96 -15.71
N PHE A 6 -10.62 14.64 -16.96
CA PHE A 6 -10.90 13.35 -17.56
C PHE A 6 -10.18 12.20 -16.82
N LEU A 7 -8.86 12.31 -16.58
CA LEU A 7 -8.08 11.30 -15.86
C LEU A 7 -8.61 11.06 -14.44
N MET A 8 -8.98 12.11 -13.72
CA MET A 8 -9.52 11.97 -12.36
C MET A 8 -10.89 11.28 -12.34
N ILE A 9 -11.82 11.74 -13.19
CA ILE A 9 -13.21 11.24 -13.21
C ILE A 9 -13.27 9.82 -13.76
N PHE A 10 -12.58 9.55 -14.87
CA PHE A 10 -12.73 8.29 -15.58
C PHE A 10 -11.72 7.21 -15.18
N LEU A 11 -10.61 7.57 -14.52
CA LEU A 11 -9.60 6.58 -14.09
C LEU A 11 -9.38 6.58 -12.58
N ALA A 12 -8.99 7.71 -11.97
CA ALA A 12 -8.57 7.73 -10.56
C ALA A 12 -9.71 7.35 -9.59
N ILE A 13 -10.90 7.94 -9.77
CA ILE A 13 -12.07 7.64 -8.92
C ILE A 13 -12.51 6.18 -9.09
N PRO A 14 -12.73 5.64 -10.31
CA PRO A 14 -13.10 4.23 -10.48
C PRO A 14 -12.05 3.26 -9.92
N LEU A 15 -10.76 3.51 -10.15
CA LEU A 15 -9.68 2.65 -9.65
C LEU A 15 -9.62 2.64 -8.13
N SER A 16 -9.70 3.82 -7.49
CA SER A 16 -9.70 3.92 -6.03
C SER A 16 -10.93 3.23 -5.41
N LEU A 17 -12.12 3.41 -5.97
CA LEU A 17 -13.33 2.70 -5.53
C LEU A 17 -13.23 1.18 -5.72
N THR A 18 -12.61 0.73 -6.80
CA THR A 18 -12.36 -0.70 -7.05
C THR A 18 -11.38 -1.27 -6.02
N ALA A 19 -10.29 -0.55 -5.71
CA ALA A 19 -9.34 -0.92 -4.68
C ALA A 19 -9.99 -1.02 -3.29
N VAL A 20 -10.85 -0.05 -2.94
CA VAL A 20 -11.63 -0.07 -1.69
C VAL A 20 -12.54 -1.29 -1.65
N SER A 21 -13.28 -1.56 -2.73
CA SER A 21 -14.23 -2.67 -2.81
C SER A 21 -13.54 -4.03 -2.67
N ILE A 22 -12.38 -4.21 -3.31
CA ILE A 22 -11.58 -5.43 -3.23
C ILE A 22 -11.08 -5.67 -1.80
N ASN A 23 -10.45 -4.64 -1.19
CA ASN A 23 -9.87 -4.76 0.14
C ASN A 23 -10.94 -4.93 1.22
N PHE A 24 -12.05 -4.21 1.11
CA PHE A 24 -13.21 -4.40 1.98
C PHE A 24 -13.80 -5.81 1.82
N GLY A 25 -13.95 -6.29 0.59
CA GLY A 25 -14.44 -7.64 0.31
C GLY A 25 -13.55 -8.74 0.91
N LEU A 26 -12.22 -8.56 0.87
CA LEU A 26 -11.26 -9.47 1.51
C LEU A 26 -11.42 -9.48 3.03
N LEU A 27 -11.47 -8.31 3.67
CA LEU A 27 -11.66 -8.19 5.12
C LEU A 27 -13.02 -8.78 5.55
N PHE A 28 -14.08 -8.47 4.82
CA PHE A 28 -15.42 -9.01 5.06
C PHE A 28 -15.43 -10.53 4.94
N ALA A 29 -14.78 -11.10 3.92
CA ALA A 29 -14.72 -12.54 3.70
C ALA A 29 -13.94 -13.29 4.81
N ILE A 30 -12.94 -12.65 5.41
CA ILE A 30 -12.10 -13.21 6.48
C ILE A 30 -12.78 -13.10 7.84
N PHE A 31 -13.26 -11.92 8.22
CA PHE A 31 -13.74 -11.64 9.57
C PHE A 31 -15.23 -11.88 9.77
N ILE A 32 -16.06 -11.50 8.79
CA ILE A 32 -17.52 -11.53 8.92
C ILE A 32 -18.08 -12.80 8.30
N SER A 33 -17.89 -12.98 6.99
CA SER A 33 -18.46 -14.11 6.26
C SER A 33 -17.78 -15.44 6.57
N LYS A 34 -16.58 -15.44 7.16
CA LYS A 34 -15.75 -16.61 7.47
C LYS A 34 -15.56 -17.59 6.30
N LYS A 35 -15.76 -17.11 5.06
CA LYS A 35 -15.49 -17.88 3.83
C LYS A 35 -14.00 -18.16 3.68
N LEU A 36 -13.15 -17.30 4.26
CA LEU A 36 -11.71 -17.46 4.30
C LEU A 36 -11.27 -17.77 5.74
N LYS A 37 -10.48 -18.83 5.94
CA LYS A 37 -10.00 -19.21 7.27
C LYS A 37 -8.96 -18.20 7.78
N LYS A 38 -9.19 -17.63 8.97
CA LYS A 38 -8.23 -16.77 9.65
C LYS A 38 -6.97 -17.58 10.02
N CYS A 39 -5.79 -17.08 9.64
CA CYS A 39 -4.50 -17.64 10.02
C CYS A 39 -3.70 -16.59 10.79
N GLY A 40 -3.27 -16.90 12.02
CA GLY A 40 -2.48 -15.97 12.86
C GLY A 40 -1.15 -15.55 12.23
N ASN A 41 -0.58 -16.39 11.35
CA ASN A 41 0.66 -16.08 10.62
C ASN A 41 0.46 -15.04 9.50
N LEU A 42 -0.78 -14.61 9.21
CA LEU A 42 -1.10 -13.64 8.16
C LEU A 42 -1.65 -12.31 8.70
N GLU A 43 -1.49 -12.03 9.99
CA GLU A 43 -2.03 -10.82 10.62
C GLU A 43 -1.54 -9.51 10.00
N LEU A 44 -0.26 -9.44 9.61
CA LEU A 44 0.31 -8.29 8.89
C LEU A 44 -0.37 -8.05 7.53
N PHE A 45 -0.85 -9.11 6.85
CA PHE A 45 -1.60 -8.96 5.60
C PHE A 45 -3.00 -8.41 5.84
N TYR A 46 -3.64 -8.76 6.96
CA TYR A 46 -4.94 -8.20 7.31
C TYR A 46 -4.84 -6.71 7.62
N LEU A 47 -3.77 -6.30 8.32
CA LEU A 47 -3.47 -4.89 8.53
C LEU A 47 -3.22 -4.18 7.20
N ARG A 48 -2.49 -4.82 6.27
CA ARG A 48 -2.25 -4.27 4.93
C ARG A 48 -3.55 -3.98 4.20
N PHE A 49 -4.49 -4.92 4.14
CA PHE A 49 -5.79 -4.70 3.48
C PHE A 49 -6.59 -3.55 4.11
N PHE A 50 -6.53 -3.41 5.43
CA PHE A 50 -7.18 -2.30 6.12
C PHE A 50 -6.56 -0.95 5.75
N ILE A 51 -5.23 -0.86 5.72
CA ILE A 51 -4.54 0.38 5.35
C ILE A 51 -4.76 0.69 3.87
N ASP A 52 -4.65 -0.29 2.96
CA ASP A 52 -4.92 -0.13 1.54
C ASP A 52 -6.35 0.40 1.29
N MET A 53 -7.32 -0.06 2.08
CA MET A 53 -8.70 0.46 2.07
C MET A 53 -8.76 1.93 2.52
N MET A 54 -8.08 2.30 3.61
CA MET A 54 -8.03 3.70 4.09
C MET A 54 -7.36 4.63 3.08
N VAL A 55 -6.25 4.19 2.46
CA VAL A 55 -5.57 4.95 1.39
C VAL A 55 -6.51 5.10 0.19
N GLY A 56 -7.21 4.04 -0.21
CA GLY A 56 -8.17 4.10 -1.32
C GLY A 56 -9.34 5.08 -1.07
N ILE A 57 -9.89 5.11 0.16
CA ILE A 57 -10.91 6.10 0.56
C ILE A 57 -10.33 7.52 0.50
N GLY A 58 -9.12 7.72 1.02
CA GLY A 58 -8.45 9.01 0.96
C GLY A 58 -8.21 9.50 -0.48
N CYS A 59 -7.70 8.63 -1.35
CA CYS A 59 -7.44 8.95 -2.74
C CYS A 59 -8.73 9.23 -3.54
N SER A 60 -9.85 8.57 -3.23
CA SER A 60 -11.13 8.86 -3.87
C SER A 60 -11.65 10.24 -3.46
N ILE A 61 -11.59 10.58 -2.17
CA ILE A 61 -11.94 11.92 -1.67
C ILE A 61 -11.06 12.98 -2.33
N GLN A 62 -9.74 12.80 -2.34
CA GLN A 62 -8.82 13.75 -2.99
C GLN A 62 -9.12 13.93 -4.48
N SER A 63 -9.36 12.84 -5.20
CA SER A 63 -9.66 12.90 -6.64
C SER A 63 -10.97 13.66 -6.92
N ILE A 64 -11.97 13.51 -6.05
CA ILE A 64 -13.22 14.28 -6.11
C ILE A 64 -12.96 15.76 -5.83
N LEU A 65 -12.19 16.09 -4.79
CA LEU A 65 -11.87 17.49 -4.46
C LEU A 65 -11.07 18.17 -5.58
N TYR A 66 -10.12 17.47 -6.18
CA TYR A 66 -9.42 17.96 -7.37
C TYR A 66 -10.38 18.16 -8.55
N ALA A 67 -11.30 17.23 -8.81
CA ALA A 67 -12.29 17.38 -9.87
C ALA A 67 -13.21 18.61 -9.65
N ILE A 68 -13.64 18.86 -8.41
CA ILE A 68 -14.45 20.04 -8.06
C ILE A 68 -13.63 21.33 -8.25
N GLN A 69 -12.36 21.35 -7.84
CA GLN A 69 -11.47 22.51 -7.95
C GLN A 69 -11.19 22.96 -9.40
N PHE A 70 -11.24 22.01 -10.34
CA PHE A 70 -11.11 22.25 -11.78
C PHE A 70 -12.47 22.41 -12.50
N SER A 71 -13.59 22.25 -11.78
CA SER A 71 -14.94 22.49 -12.29
C SER A 71 -15.36 23.95 -12.06
N HIS A 72 -16.51 24.35 -12.64
CA HIS A 72 -17.04 25.70 -12.47
C HIS A 72 -17.57 26.00 -11.04
N ILE A 73 -17.59 24.99 -10.15
CA ILE A 73 -18.16 25.03 -8.78
C ILE A 73 -17.04 25.29 -7.72
N ARG A 74 -16.03 26.10 -8.06
CA ARG A 74 -14.85 26.34 -7.21
C ARG A 74 -15.15 27.07 -5.89
N SER A 75 -16.21 27.87 -5.86
CA SER A 75 -16.52 28.82 -4.76
C SER A 75 -16.61 28.20 -3.35
N PHE A 76 -16.99 26.92 -3.24
CA PHE A 76 -17.08 26.23 -1.95
C PHE A 76 -15.71 25.95 -1.32
N LEU A 77 -14.73 25.53 -2.14
CA LEU A 77 -13.37 25.17 -1.70
C LEU A 77 -12.54 26.40 -1.35
N ASP A 78 -12.71 27.50 -2.11
CA ASP A 78 -12.03 28.77 -1.82
C ASP A 78 -12.49 29.40 -0.50
N SER A 79 -13.70 29.09 -0.05
CA SER A 79 -14.24 29.54 1.25
C SER A 79 -13.65 28.76 2.44
N HIS A 80 -13.12 27.56 2.21
CA HIS A 80 -12.58 26.68 3.25
C HIS A 80 -11.26 26.02 2.80
N PRO A 81 -10.18 26.79 2.56
CA PRO A 81 -8.95 26.25 1.97
C PRO A 81 -8.25 25.21 2.89
N ASN A 82 -8.46 25.31 4.20
CA ASN A 82 -7.93 24.36 5.18
C ASN A 82 -8.56 22.95 5.06
N PHE A 83 -9.77 22.84 4.49
CA PHE A 83 -10.43 21.55 4.28
C PHE A 83 -9.62 20.64 3.35
N ILE A 84 -8.96 21.22 2.34
CA ILE A 84 -8.11 20.49 1.38
C ILE A 84 -6.94 19.83 2.11
N PHE A 85 -6.30 20.55 3.03
CA PHE A 85 -5.21 20.02 3.85
C PHE A 85 -5.69 18.84 4.72
N TYR A 86 -6.81 18.99 5.42
CA TYR A 86 -7.35 17.93 6.27
C TYR A 86 -7.87 16.71 5.50
N ALA A 87 -8.24 16.87 4.22
CA ALA A 87 -8.54 15.74 3.35
C ALA A 87 -7.27 15.05 2.84
N PHE A 88 -6.21 15.81 2.55
CA PHE A 88 -4.96 15.28 2.01
C PHE A 88 -4.08 14.60 3.07
N TRP A 89 -3.89 15.25 4.21
CA TRP A 89 -2.92 14.87 5.23
C TRP A 89 -3.11 13.46 5.81
N PRO A 90 -4.34 13.03 6.17
CA PRO A 90 -4.54 11.66 6.66
C PRO A 90 -4.17 10.60 5.62
N THR A 91 -4.49 10.83 4.34
CA THR A 91 -4.14 9.88 3.27
C THR A 91 -2.63 9.76 3.09
N ALA A 92 -1.89 10.88 3.17
CA ALA A 92 -0.44 10.88 3.10
C ALA A 92 0.18 10.05 4.24
N ASN A 93 -0.32 10.19 5.47
CA ASN A 93 0.10 9.38 6.61
C ASN A 93 -0.19 7.89 6.37
N PHE A 94 -1.40 7.55 5.96
CA PHE A 94 -1.76 6.15 5.68
C PHE A 94 -0.91 5.54 4.56
N ALA A 95 -0.57 6.30 3.52
CA ALA A 95 0.30 5.85 2.44
C ALA A 95 1.72 5.54 2.95
N ASN A 96 2.30 6.40 3.78
CA ASN A 96 3.63 6.17 4.35
C ASN A 96 3.66 5.01 5.35
N VAL A 97 2.62 4.91 6.19
CA VAL A 97 2.41 3.77 7.10
C VAL A 97 2.27 2.47 6.30
N ARG A 98 1.57 2.48 5.16
CA ARG A 98 1.50 1.33 4.24
C ARG A 98 2.89 0.92 3.77
N THR A 99 3.69 1.86 3.28
CA THR A 99 5.07 1.58 2.81
C THR A 99 5.92 0.98 3.93
N PHE A 100 5.80 1.52 5.15
CA PHE A 100 6.50 1.00 6.32
C PHE A 100 6.05 -0.43 6.66
N LEU A 101 4.75 -0.69 6.61
CA LEU A 101 4.18 -2.02 6.83
C LEU A 101 4.70 -3.05 5.82
N VAL A 102 4.74 -2.69 4.53
CA VAL A 102 5.25 -3.59 3.48
C VAL A 102 6.73 -3.87 3.69
N MET A 103 7.51 -2.88 4.11
CA MET A 103 8.91 -3.06 4.50
C MET A 103 9.05 -4.05 5.68
N ILE A 104 8.22 -3.92 6.72
CA ILE A 104 8.20 -4.86 7.85
C ILE A 104 7.85 -6.28 7.35
N ILE A 105 6.88 -6.43 6.46
CA ILE A 105 6.50 -7.74 5.88
C ILE A 105 7.68 -8.35 5.11
N ALA A 106 8.42 -7.55 4.33
CA ALA A 106 9.59 -8.01 3.59
C ALA A 106 10.70 -8.50 4.53
N LEU A 107 10.97 -7.74 5.59
CA LEU A 107 11.95 -8.11 6.62
C LEU A 107 11.52 -9.34 7.42
N ASP A 108 10.25 -9.44 7.80
CA ASP A 108 9.69 -10.60 8.50
C ASP A 108 9.91 -11.90 7.70
N ARG A 109 9.64 -11.85 6.39
CA ARG A 109 9.92 -12.95 5.46
C ARG A 109 11.41 -13.25 5.32
N PHE A 110 12.24 -12.22 5.22
CA PHE A 110 13.69 -12.36 5.17
C PHE A 110 14.21 -13.09 6.40
N PHE A 111 13.87 -12.64 7.62
CA PHE A 111 14.33 -13.29 8.84
C PHE A 111 13.80 -14.71 9.02
N ALA A 112 12.55 -14.97 8.62
CA ALA A 112 11.96 -16.31 8.69
C ALA A 112 12.71 -17.35 7.84
N VAL A 113 13.27 -16.96 6.70
CA VAL A 113 14.04 -17.87 5.83
C VAL A 113 15.54 -17.85 6.14
N PHE A 114 16.09 -16.70 6.49
CA PHE A 114 17.53 -16.58 6.71
C PHE A 114 17.98 -17.12 8.06
N VAL A 115 17.16 -16.92 9.11
CA VAL A 115 17.48 -17.28 10.49
C VAL A 115 16.27 -17.95 11.18
N PRO A 116 15.78 -19.10 10.68
CA PRO A 116 14.48 -19.66 11.06
C PRO A 116 14.35 -20.01 12.55
N ILE A 117 15.39 -20.58 13.15
CA ILE A 117 15.37 -21.04 14.56
C ILE A 117 15.30 -19.84 15.51
N SER A 118 16.14 -18.82 15.30
CA SER A 118 16.13 -17.61 16.11
C SER A 118 14.83 -16.83 15.92
N TYR A 119 14.36 -16.70 14.68
CA TYR A 119 13.11 -16.03 14.36
C TYR A 119 11.92 -16.71 15.04
N PHE A 120 11.82 -18.04 15.02
CA PHE A 120 10.74 -18.77 15.66
C PHE A 120 10.69 -18.53 17.18
N ASN A 121 11.85 -18.53 17.84
CA ASN A 121 11.93 -18.27 19.28
C ASN A 121 11.61 -16.81 19.63
N LEU A 122 12.02 -15.86 18.78
CA LEU A 122 11.68 -14.44 18.94
C LEU A 122 10.19 -14.19 18.72
N ARG A 123 9.60 -14.75 17.66
CA ARG A 123 8.19 -14.52 17.29
C ARG A 123 7.23 -15.02 18.35
N LYS A 124 7.56 -16.10 19.08
CA LYS A 124 6.77 -16.59 20.23
C LYS A 124 6.67 -15.57 21.37
N LYS A 125 7.65 -14.68 21.51
CA LYS A 125 7.70 -13.68 22.59
C LYS A 125 7.02 -12.37 22.21
N ILE A 126 6.84 -12.09 20.92
CA ILE A 126 6.24 -10.85 20.44
C ILE A 126 4.71 -11.00 20.45
N PRO A 127 3.98 -10.18 21.23
CA PRO A 127 2.52 -10.21 21.20
C PRO A 127 1.98 -9.60 19.91
N ASN A 128 0.85 -10.12 19.43
CA ASN A 128 0.24 -9.65 18.18
C ASN A 128 -0.08 -8.15 18.21
N VAL A 129 -0.35 -7.56 19.38
CA VAL A 129 -0.59 -6.12 19.54
C VAL A 129 0.62 -5.27 19.07
N VAL A 130 1.84 -5.71 19.36
CA VAL A 130 3.06 -5.00 18.95
C VAL A 130 3.19 -4.98 17.43
N ILE A 131 2.70 -6.02 16.75
CA ILE A 131 2.70 -6.12 15.28
C ILE A 131 1.81 -5.06 14.64
N PHE A 132 0.75 -4.61 15.32
CA PHE A 132 -0.12 -3.52 14.86
C PHE A 132 0.42 -2.14 15.24
N LEU A 133 1.01 -2.02 16.43
CA LEU A 133 1.53 -0.74 16.95
C LEU A 133 2.76 -0.26 16.20
N VAL A 134 3.69 -1.15 15.87
CA VAL A 134 4.95 -0.77 15.21
C VAL A 134 4.69 -0.07 13.85
N PRO A 135 3.89 -0.64 12.93
CA PRO A 135 3.57 0.06 11.68
C PRO A 135 2.89 1.41 11.92
N SER A 136 1.88 1.43 12.78
CA SER A 136 1.09 2.63 13.10
C SER A 136 1.94 3.74 13.72
N SER A 137 3.04 3.38 14.41
CA SER A 137 3.93 4.37 15.02
C SER A 137 4.60 5.30 14.00
N TYR A 138 4.69 4.89 12.73
CA TYR A 138 5.26 5.71 11.67
C TYR A 138 4.48 7.00 11.42
N ALA A 139 3.17 7.02 11.70
CA ALA A 139 2.38 8.24 11.63
C ALA A 139 2.90 9.34 12.58
N PHE A 140 3.50 8.98 13.72
CA PHE A 140 4.12 9.97 14.61
C PHE A 140 5.37 10.58 13.98
N VAL A 141 6.15 9.79 13.24
CA VAL A 141 7.34 10.29 12.52
C VAL A 141 6.92 11.31 11.47
N ASP A 142 5.88 11.00 10.69
CA ASP A 142 5.39 11.92 9.65
C ASP A 142 4.84 13.21 10.24
N ASN A 143 4.09 13.14 11.34
CA ASN A 143 3.61 14.34 12.04
C ASN A 143 4.78 15.12 12.66
N PHE A 144 5.78 14.45 13.24
CA PHE A 144 6.98 15.12 13.75
C PHE A 144 7.72 15.86 12.63
N VAL A 145 7.92 15.22 11.47
CA VAL A 145 8.60 15.84 10.32
C VAL A 145 7.80 17.03 9.81
N LEU A 146 6.48 16.90 9.64
CA LEU A 146 5.66 18.00 9.13
C LEU A 146 5.67 19.22 10.07
N TRP A 147 5.35 19.01 11.35
CA TRP A 147 5.11 20.10 12.29
C TRP A 147 6.39 20.68 12.87
N ILE A 148 7.41 19.85 13.14
CA ILE A 148 8.64 20.28 13.81
C ILE A 148 9.77 20.56 12.83
N VAL A 149 10.04 19.64 11.89
CA VAL A 149 11.18 19.76 10.97
C VAL A 149 10.85 20.74 9.84
N CYS A 150 9.71 20.54 9.17
CA CYS A 150 9.27 21.37 8.07
C CYS A 150 8.55 22.65 8.53
N LYS A 151 8.23 22.78 9.83
CA LYS A 151 7.57 23.94 10.44
C LYS A 151 6.35 24.41 9.64
N HIS A 152 5.52 23.45 9.24
CA HIS A 152 4.37 23.76 8.39
C HIS A 152 3.28 24.52 9.17
N GLU A 153 2.84 25.64 8.62
CA GLU A 153 1.70 26.41 9.12
C GLU A 153 0.48 26.20 8.20
N VAL A 154 -0.68 25.94 8.79
CA VAL A 154 -1.93 25.70 8.04
C VAL A 154 -2.58 27.04 7.64
N ASN A 155 -1.87 27.83 6.85
CA ASN A 155 -2.32 29.10 6.31
C ASN A 155 -2.31 29.03 4.78
N LEU A 156 -3.37 28.42 4.21
CA LEU A 156 -3.46 28.21 2.76
C LEU A 156 -4.06 29.43 2.06
N PRO A 157 -3.44 29.94 0.98
CA PRO A 157 -4.02 30.98 0.16
C PRO A 157 -5.26 30.46 -0.61
N PRO A 158 -6.22 31.34 -0.97
CA PRO A 158 -7.32 30.96 -1.86
C PRO A 158 -6.80 30.50 -3.24
N ASN A 159 -7.53 29.63 -3.95
CA ASN A 159 -7.11 28.95 -5.19
C ASN A 159 -6.02 27.88 -5.06
N CYS A 160 -5.83 27.30 -3.87
CA CYS A 160 -4.78 26.33 -3.65
C CYS A 160 -5.11 24.92 -4.15
N SER A 161 -4.44 24.46 -5.22
CA SER A 161 -4.71 23.14 -5.83
C SER A 161 -3.48 22.28 -6.07
N THR A 162 -2.31 22.69 -5.57
CA THR A 162 -1.03 22.03 -5.84
C THR A 162 -0.33 21.70 -4.52
N ILE A 163 0.45 20.61 -4.49
CA ILE A 163 1.28 20.23 -3.33
C ILE A 163 2.20 21.39 -2.93
N GLU A 164 2.67 22.14 -3.93
CA GLU A 164 3.47 23.34 -3.73
C GLU A 164 2.71 24.45 -2.98
N CYS A 165 1.44 24.64 -3.32
CA CYS A 165 0.61 25.64 -2.70
C CYS A 165 0.16 25.22 -1.29
N LEU A 166 -0.02 23.91 -1.05
CA LEU A 166 -0.27 23.34 0.28
C LEU A 166 0.89 23.56 1.26
N GLY A 167 2.00 24.20 0.84
CA GLY A 167 3.17 24.43 1.70
C GLY A 167 3.91 23.13 2.05
N LEU A 168 3.67 22.05 1.31
CA LEU A 168 4.17 20.70 1.62
C LEU A 168 5.49 20.36 0.92
N LYS A 169 6.18 21.32 0.29
CA LYS A 169 7.41 21.02 -0.48
C LYS A 169 8.46 20.24 0.32
N CYS A 170 8.74 20.68 1.55
CA CYS A 170 9.67 20.01 2.46
C CYS A 170 9.24 18.57 2.77
N PHE A 171 7.97 18.39 3.15
CA PHE A 171 7.44 17.07 3.48
C PHE A 171 7.37 16.16 2.25
N ALA A 172 7.00 16.69 1.08
CA ALA A 172 6.94 15.94 -0.17
C ALA A 172 8.32 15.42 -0.58
N GLN A 173 9.38 16.24 -0.44
CA GLN A 173 10.75 15.79 -0.68
C GLN A 173 11.16 14.66 0.29
N TYR A 174 10.87 14.82 1.58
CA TYR A 174 11.10 13.77 2.57
C TYR A 174 10.34 12.48 2.23
N ALA A 175 9.05 12.57 1.93
CA ALA A 175 8.19 11.43 1.64
C ALA A 175 8.68 10.67 0.39
N MET A 176 9.10 11.39 -0.65
CA MET A 176 9.65 10.78 -1.88
C MET A 176 10.97 10.06 -1.61
N ILE A 177 11.89 10.67 -0.85
CA ILE A 177 13.16 10.01 -0.47
C ILE A 177 12.88 8.75 0.35
N TYR A 178 11.98 8.85 1.33
CA TYR A 178 11.56 7.73 2.15
C TYR A 178 10.97 6.60 1.32
N GLU A 179 10.06 6.90 0.40
CA GLU A 179 9.42 5.93 -0.50
C GLU A 179 10.46 5.19 -1.35
N ILE A 180 11.42 5.91 -1.94
CA ILE A 180 12.51 5.31 -2.73
C ILE A 180 13.38 4.39 -1.87
N VAL A 181 13.81 4.85 -0.69
CA VAL A 181 14.69 4.07 0.20
C VAL A 181 13.99 2.81 0.71
N ALA A 182 12.73 2.93 1.12
CA ALA A 182 11.94 1.81 1.62
C ALA A 182 11.72 0.76 0.52
N HIS A 183 11.36 1.17 -0.69
CA HIS A 183 11.17 0.24 -1.80
C HIS A 183 12.46 -0.43 -2.26
N LEU A 184 13.60 0.28 -2.20
CA LEU A 184 14.90 -0.34 -2.47
C LEU A 184 15.21 -1.44 -1.45
N LEU A 185 14.96 -1.20 -0.16
CA LEU A 185 15.16 -2.21 0.88
C LEU A 185 14.24 -3.41 0.71
N ILE A 186 12.97 -3.18 0.34
CA ILE A 186 12.01 -4.24 0.00
C ILE A 186 12.53 -5.07 -1.18
N ALA A 187 12.96 -4.42 -2.26
CA ALA A 187 13.46 -5.08 -3.45
C ALA A 187 14.70 -5.95 -3.16
N ILE A 188 15.67 -5.41 -2.42
CA ILE A 188 16.87 -6.16 -2.01
C ILE A 188 16.49 -7.36 -1.14
N SER A 189 15.61 -7.17 -0.15
CA SER A 189 15.16 -8.24 0.75
C SER A 189 14.46 -9.37 -0.02
N SER A 190 13.57 -9.02 -0.95
CA SER A 190 12.86 -9.97 -1.82
C SER A 190 13.81 -10.70 -2.78
N LEU A 191 14.80 -10.01 -3.35
CA LEU A 191 15.79 -10.64 -4.23
C LEU A 191 16.65 -11.65 -3.46
N LEU A 192 17.15 -11.28 -2.28
CA LEU A 192 17.92 -12.17 -1.41
C LEU A 192 17.10 -13.41 -1.02
N LEU A 193 15.83 -13.23 -0.67
CA LEU A 193 14.89 -14.31 -0.40
C LEU A 193 14.76 -15.25 -1.61
N ALA A 194 14.56 -14.69 -2.80
CA ALA A 194 14.41 -15.47 -4.03
C ALA A 194 15.67 -16.27 -4.37
N ILE A 195 16.86 -15.67 -4.24
CA ILE A 195 18.14 -16.35 -4.47
C ILE A 195 18.32 -17.52 -3.49
N ARG A 196 18.13 -17.28 -2.19
CA ARG A 196 18.31 -18.34 -1.18
C ARG A 196 17.34 -19.50 -1.38
N LEU A 197 16.09 -19.21 -1.73
CA LEU A 197 15.09 -20.24 -2.01
C LEU A 197 15.36 -20.97 -3.32
N PHE A 198 15.88 -20.30 -4.36
CA PHE A 198 16.27 -20.95 -5.60
C PHE A 198 17.42 -21.95 -5.39
N VAL A 199 18.42 -21.57 -4.58
CA VAL A 199 19.52 -22.47 -4.19
C VAL A 199 19.01 -23.67 -3.39
N TRP A 200 18.02 -23.49 -2.51
CA TRP A 200 17.42 -24.56 -1.71
C TRP A 200 16.48 -25.48 -2.51
N ASN A 201 15.68 -24.93 -3.43
CA ASN A 201 14.76 -25.69 -4.28
C ASN A 201 15.50 -26.64 -5.24
N ARG A 202 16.78 -26.34 -5.56
CA ARG A 202 17.65 -27.26 -6.29
C ARG A 202 17.95 -28.55 -5.49
N LYS A 203 17.84 -28.51 -4.16
CA LYS A 203 18.04 -29.67 -3.26
C LYS A 203 16.73 -30.39 -2.90
N GLU A 204 15.61 -29.67 -2.74
CA GLU A 204 14.30 -30.23 -2.43
C GLU A 204 13.23 -29.70 -3.38
N ARG A 205 12.68 -30.59 -4.21
CA ARG A 205 11.76 -30.25 -5.31
C ARG A 205 10.32 -30.04 -4.81
N SER A 206 10.06 -28.97 -4.06
CA SER A 206 8.71 -28.69 -3.53
C SER A 206 8.01 -27.51 -4.24
N LYS A 207 6.93 -27.82 -4.97
CA LYS A 207 6.15 -26.85 -5.76
C LYS A 207 5.52 -25.71 -4.94
N ASN A 208 5.28 -25.94 -3.64
CA ASN A 208 4.62 -24.96 -2.76
C ASN A 208 5.56 -23.83 -2.33
N LEU A 209 6.85 -24.12 -2.11
CA LEU A 209 7.86 -23.10 -1.79
C LEU A 209 8.16 -22.19 -2.99
N GLU A 210 8.22 -22.77 -4.19
CA GLU A 210 8.42 -22.03 -5.45
C GLU A 210 7.29 -21.01 -5.69
N ARG A 211 6.04 -21.40 -5.42
CA ARG A 211 4.86 -20.55 -5.64
C ARG A 211 4.77 -19.37 -4.66
N ALA A 212 5.05 -19.59 -3.38
CA ALA A 212 5.05 -18.51 -2.39
C ALA A 212 6.13 -17.46 -2.69
N ASN A 213 7.29 -17.92 -3.18
CA ASN A 213 8.38 -17.05 -3.63
C ASN A 213 8.01 -16.25 -4.89
N TYR A 214 7.39 -16.91 -5.87
CA TYR A 214 6.91 -16.26 -7.08
C TYR A 214 5.88 -15.16 -6.78
N LEU A 215 4.97 -15.39 -5.83
CA LEU A 215 4.00 -14.39 -5.40
C LEU A 215 4.66 -13.19 -4.70
N ALA A 216 5.69 -13.42 -3.89
CA ALA A 216 6.47 -12.35 -3.26
C ALA A 216 7.29 -11.53 -4.27
N LEU A 217 7.84 -12.20 -5.29
CA LEU A 217 8.57 -11.54 -6.37
C LEU A 217 7.63 -10.70 -7.24
N ILE A 218 6.45 -11.22 -7.58
CA ILE A 218 5.42 -10.45 -8.29
C ILE A 218 4.97 -9.25 -7.46
N ASP A 219 4.68 -9.42 -6.16
CA ASP A 219 4.31 -8.32 -5.26
C ASP A 219 5.37 -7.20 -5.31
N THR A 220 6.65 -7.58 -5.27
CA THR A 220 7.78 -6.63 -5.39
C THR A 220 7.83 -5.97 -6.77
N LEU A 221 7.59 -6.72 -7.85
CA LEU A 221 7.58 -6.19 -9.22
C LEU A 221 6.41 -5.21 -9.44
N VAL A 222 5.24 -5.52 -8.89
CA VAL A 222 4.06 -4.65 -8.94
C VAL A 222 4.37 -3.34 -8.22
N ILE A 223 4.93 -3.40 -7.02
CA ILE A 223 5.35 -2.19 -6.28
C ILE A 223 6.39 -1.38 -7.08
N LEU A 224 7.39 -2.04 -7.68
CA LEU A 224 8.41 -1.33 -8.45
C LEU A 224 7.81 -0.63 -9.69
N MET A 225 6.90 -1.31 -10.40
CA MET A 225 6.26 -0.78 -11.61
C MET A 225 5.21 0.30 -11.33
N PHE A 226 4.43 0.16 -10.26
CA PHE A 226 3.27 1.01 -9.99
C PHE A 226 3.49 2.10 -8.93
N ASP A 227 4.50 1.96 -8.07
CA ASP A 227 4.89 2.98 -7.09
C ASP A 227 6.22 3.67 -7.49
N VAL A 228 7.32 2.91 -7.63
CA VAL A 228 8.68 3.47 -7.77
C VAL A 228 8.94 4.11 -9.13
N VAL A 229 8.66 3.40 -10.23
CA VAL A 229 8.92 3.90 -11.58
C VAL A 229 8.17 5.23 -11.84
N PRO A 230 6.86 5.35 -11.54
CA PRO A 230 6.15 6.62 -11.63
C PRO A 230 6.78 7.71 -10.76
N ALA A 231 7.17 7.41 -9.51
CA ALA A 231 7.79 8.39 -8.63
C ALA A 231 9.13 8.94 -9.17
N ILE A 232 9.97 8.08 -9.77
CA ILE A 232 11.24 8.49 -10.38
C ILE A 232 11.01 9.34 -11.64
N VAL A 233 10.05 8.94 -12.49
CA VAL A 233 9.71 9.69 -13.71
C VAL A 233 9.25 11.12 -13.35
N ILE A 234 8.45 11.25 -12.29
CA ILE A 234 7.92 12.55 -11.85
C ILE A 234 9.01 13.46 -11.28
N THR A 235 9.97 12.89 -10.56
CA THR A 235 11.06 13.66 -9.94
C THR A 235 12.16 14.04 -10.93
N SER A 236 12.31 13.29 -12.02
CA SER A 236 13.35 13.53 -13.03
C SER A 236 13.00 14.63 -14.04
N ILE A 237 11.71 14.99 -14.16
CA ILE A 237 11.24 16.01 -15.12
C ILE A 237 10.89 17.29 -14.35
N PRO A 238 11.78 18.31 -14.32
CA PRO A 238 11.46 19.59 -13.67
C PRO A 238 10.27 20.28 -14.36
N ASN A 239 9.45 21.01 -13.59
CA ASN A 239 8.22 21.72 -13.98
C ASN A 239 6.94 20.89 -14.26
N MET A 240 6.89 19.58 -14.02
CA MET A 240 5.69 18.76 -14.28
C MET A 240 5.01 18.13 -13.06
N MET A 241 5.43 18.49 -11.84
CA MET A 241 4.93 17.89 -10.59
C MET A 241 3.40 18.03 -10.40
N ASN A 242 2.79 19.08 -10.95
CA ASN A 242 1.34 19.30 -10.88
C ASN A 242 0.54 18.45 -11.86
N ASP A 243 1.10 18.16 -13.05
CA ASP A 243 0.39 17.38 -14.07
C ASP A 243 0.48 15.87 -13.79
N PHE A 244 1.53 15.43 -13.10
CA PHE A 244 1.75 14.01 -12.86
C PHE A 244 1.22 13.49 -11.53
N SER A 245 0.74 14.34 -10.61
CA SER A 245 0.12 13.88 -9.35
C SER A 245 -1.09 12.97 -9.62
N SER A 246 -1.88 13.27 -10.65
CA SER A 246 -3.01 12.45 -11.10
C SER A 246 -2.57 11.07 -11.59
N LEU A 247 -1.48 11.05 -12.37
CA LEU A 247 -0.91 9.82 -12.93
C LEU A 247 -0.29 8.94 -11.85
N LEU A 248 0.37 9.55 -10.86
CA LEU A 248 0.87 8.83 -9.69
C LEU A 248 -0.29 8.16 -8.95
N THR A 249 -1.36 8.90 -8.63
CA THR A 249 -2.54 8.33 -7.98
C THR A 249 -3.15 7.19 -8.78
N ILE A 250 -3.33 7.35 -10.10
CA ILE A 250 -3.84 6.29 -10.98
C ILE A 250 -2.95 5.06 -10.93
N SER A 251 -1.63 5.25 -11.01
CA SER A 251 -0.67 4.16 -10.97
C SER A 251 -0.73 3.40 -9.65
N LYS A 252 -0.68 4.13 -8.51
CA LYS A 252 -0.74 3.54 -7.17
C LYS A 252 -2.03 2.74 -6.97
N MET A 253 -3.18 3.32 -7.35
CA MET A 253 -4.47 2.64 -7.23
C MET A 253 -4.56 1.41 -8.14
N ALA A 254 -4.02 1.47 -9.35
CA ALA A 254 -3.93 0.31 -10.23
C ALA A 254 -3.09 -0.81 -9.58
N GLY A 255 -1.94 -0.46 -9.00
CA GLY A 255 -1.12 -1.39 -8.22
C GLY A 255 -1.91 -2.09 -7.12
N PHE A 256 -2.70 -1.35 -6.33
CA PHE A 256 -3.50 -1.92 -5.24
C PHE A 256 -4.59 -2.86 -5.76
N VAL A 257 -5.22 -2.54 -6.88
CA VAL A 257 -6.20 -3.42 -7.54
C VAL A 257 -5.52 -4.72 -8.00
N PHE A 258 -4.33 -4.62 -8.62
CA PHE A 258 -3.57 -5.80 -9.05
C PHE A 258 -3.17 -6.68 -7.88
N GLU A 259 -2.60 -6.11 -6.82
CA GLU A 259 -2.22 -6.82 -5.59
C GLU A 259 -3.43 -7.53 -4.96
N GLY A 260 -4.55 -6.83 -4.80
CA GLY A 260 -5.77 -7.39 -4.23
C GLY A 260 -6.34 -8.54 -5.07
N CYS A 261 -6.33 -8.41 -6.40
CA CYS A 261 -6.73 -9.48 -7.32
C CYS A 261 -5.82 -10.73 -7.18
N LEU A 262 -4.50 -10.55 -7.10
CA LEU A 262 -3.55 -11.64 -6.90
C LEU A 262 -3.80 -12.37 -5.58
N VAL A 263 -4.06 -11.61 -4.50
CA VAL A 263 -4.39 -12.18 -3.19
C VAL A 263 -5.69 -12.98 -3.24
N ILE A 264 -6.76 -12.45 -3.86
CA ILE A 264 -8.03 -13.18 -4.01
C ILE A 264 -7.80 -14.52 -4.71
N GLN A 265 -7.06 -14.52 -5.82
CA GLN A 265 -6.76 -15.74 -6.57
C GLN A 265 -5.92 -16.74 -5.74
N ALA A 266 -4.94 -16.25 -4.98
CA ALA A 266 -4.11 -17.07 -4.11
C ALA A 266 -4.95 -17.72 -2.99
N LEU A 267 -5.87 -16.97 -2.38
CA LEU A 267 -6.72 -17.46 -1.30
C LEU A 267 -7.80 -18.43 -1.78
N LYS A 268 -8.48 -18.16 -2.90
CA LYS A 268 -9.47 -19.08 -3.48
C LYS A 268 -8.90 -20.47 -3.73
N ARG A 269 -7.73 -20.53 -4.39
CA ARG A 269 -7.05 -21.82 -4.66
C ARG A 269 -6.63 -22.55 -3.39
N LYS A 270 -6.23 -21.83 -2.33
CA LYS A 270 -5.86 -22.46 -1.04
C LYS A 270 -7.08 -23.09 -0.35
N ASN A 271 -8.24 -22.43 -0.43
CA ASN A 271 -9.48 -22.98 0.09
C ASN A 271 -9.92 -24.23 -0.67
N GLU A 272 -9.88 -24.22 -2.01
CA GLU A 272 -10.22 -25.38 -2.86
C GLU A 272 -9.36 -26.61 -2.51
N ILE A 273 -8.05 -26.44 -2.31
CA ILE A 273 -7.15 -27.52 -1.89
C ILE A 273 -7.51 -28.06 -0.50
N THR A 274 -7.89 -27.17 0.43
CA THR A 274 -8.23 -27.55 1.80
C THR A 274 -9.55 -28.30 1.88
N ASP A 275 -10.54 -27.89 1.09
CA ASP A 275 -11.85 -28.55 1.01
C ASP A 275 -11.75 -29.88 0.26
N GLY A 276 -10.96 -29.96 -0.82
CA GLY A 276 -10.66 -31.22 -1.50
C GLY A 276 -9.97 -32.26 -0.61
N GLN A 277 -9.01 -31.83 0.23
CA GLN A 277 -8.39 -32.72 1.23
C GLN A 277 -9.39 -33.21 2.27
N LYS A 278 -10.29 -32.35 2.78
CA LYS A 278 -11.34 -32.75 3.73
C LYS A 278 -12.32 -33.76 3.12
N SER A 279 -12.75 -33.56 1.88
CA SER A 279 -13.65 -34.50 1.20
C SER A 279 -12.99 -35.86 0.96
N SER A 280 -11.70 -35.90 0.59
CA SER A 280 -10.97 -37.16 0.37
C SER A 280 -10.76 -37.98 1.65
N VAL A 281 -10.63 -37.32 2.80
CA VAL A 281 -10.51 -37.99 4.11
C VAL A 281 -11.86 -38.52 4.61
N LEU A 282 -12.98 -37.88 4.21
CA LEU A 282 -14.32 -38.34 4.59
C LEU A 282 -14.78 -39.57 3.77
N THR A 283 -14.28 -39.73 2.54
CA THR A 283 -14.58 -40.90 1.68
C THR A 283 -13.65 -42.09 1.92
N SER A 284 -12.71 -41.99 2.87
CA SER A 284 -11.74 -43.04 3.23
C SER A 284 -12.07 -43.71 4.58
N LYS A 285 -13.27 -43.51 5.13
CA LYS A 285 -13.75 -44.17 6.34
C LYS A 285 -14.96 -45.06 6.05
#